data_AF-A0A444IAN6-F1
#
_entry.id   AF-A0A444IAN6-F1
#
_cell.length_a   1.000
_cell.length_b   1.000
_cell.length_c   1.000
_cell.angle_alpha   90.00
_cell.angle_beta   90.00
_cell.angle_gamma   90.00
#
_symmetry.space_group_name_H-M   'P 1'
#
loop_
_entity.id
_entity.type
_entity.pdbx_description
1 polymer ?
#
loop_
_entity_poly.entity_id
_entity_poly.type
_entity_poly.pdbx_seq_one_letter_code
_entity_poly.pdbx_strand_id
1 'polypeptide(L)'
;MKKIVFAAAIFGASAIAAFAQTTPAPSKDGNTPAVATPDTKNPTAPVEGANSFTEAQAKDRIAEAGYTDVKDLKLDDKGIWMASGMKDGKAVAIALDYQGNIVAK
;
A
#
# COMPACT_ATOMS: atom_id res chain seq x y z
N MET A 1 47.49 -46.98 -31.79
CA MET A 1 46.39 -47.28 -32.73
C MET A 1 45.45 -46.09 -32.78
N LYS A 2 45.02 -45.71 -33.98
CA LYS A 2 44.32 -44.46 -34.31
C LYS A 2 42.82 -44.50 -33.96
N LYS A 3 42.33 -43.36 -33.46
CA LYS A 3 41.05 -42.65 -33.69
C LYS A 3 39.73 -43.45 -33.59
N ILE A 4 38.76 -42.87 -32.87
CA ILE A 4 37.41 -42.54 -33.40
C ILE A 4 36.87 -41.36 -32.58
N VAL A 5 36.39 -40.34 -33.29
CA VAL A 5 35.57 -39.23 -32.80
C VAL A 5 34.15 -39.50 -33.30
N PHE A 6 33.14 -39.28 -32.47
CA PHE A 6 31.78 -39.02 -32.95
C PHE A 6 31.16 -37.89 -32.14
N ALA A 7 30.76 -36.86 -32.87
CA ALA A 7 30.06 -35.68 -32.39
C ALA A 7 28.56 -35.94 -32.33
N ALA A 8 27.87 -35.33 -31.36
CA ALA A 8 26.43 -35.12 -31.39
C ALA A 8 26.14 -33.70 -30.90
N ALA A 9 25.59 -32.89 -31.81
CA ALA A 9 25.18 -31.52 -31.59
C ALA A 9 23.80 -31.49 -30.89
N ILE A 10 23.62 -30.58 -29.92
CA ILE A 10 22.30 -30.22 -29.40
C ILE A 10 22.17 -28.69 -29.38
N PHE A 11 21.15 -28.23 -30.10
CA PHE A 11 20.56 -26.89 -30.16
C PHE A 11 20.15 -26.35 -28.78
N GLY A 12 20.18 -25.03 -28.57
CA GLY A 12 19.45 -24.44 -27.44
C GLY A 12 19.65 -22.95 -27.18
N ALA A 13 18.79 -22.14 -27.78
CA ALA A 13 18.32 -20.78 -27.47
C ALA A 13 18.95 -19.94 -26.33
N SER A 14 19.24 -18.70 -26.71
CA SER A 14 19.23 -17.44 -25.95
C SER A 14 18.30 -17.35 -24.72
N ALA A 15 18.78 -16.74 -23.63
CA ALA A 15 18.05 -15.71 -22.87
C ALA A 15 18.94 -15.01 -21.83
N ILE A 16 18.71 -13.70 -21.76
CA ILE A 16 19.33 -12.67 -20.93
C ILE A 16 19.01 -12.96 -19.46
N ALA A 17 20.01 -13.10 -18.57
CA ALA A 17 19.74 -13.13 -17.13
C ALA A 17 19.52 -11.71 -16.63
N ALA A 18 18.24 -11.36 -16.46
CA ALA A 18 17.77 -10.11 -15.91
C ALA A 18 18.15 -9.95 -14.43
N PHE A 19 18.35 -8.70 -14.04
CA PHE A 19 18.74 -8.26 -12.71
C PHE A 19 17.69 -8.57 -11.62
N ALA A 20 18.20 -8.86 -10.42
CA ALA A 20 17.65 -8.58 -9.09
C ALA A 20 16.21 -9.02 -8.76
N GLN A 21 16.09 -10.13 -8.01
CA GLN A 21 14.93 -10.35 -7.14
C GLN A 21 15.38 -10.98 -5.81
N THR A 22 15.71 -10.13 -4.82
CA THR A 22 15.80 -10.57 -3.42
C THR A 22 14.38 -10.66 -2.86
N THR A 23 13.76 -11.82 -2.98
CA THR A 23 12.51 -12.13 -2.25
C THR A 23 12.89 -12.53 -0.81
N PRO A 24 12.48 -11.81 0.24
CA PRO A 24 12.65 -12.27 1.61
C PRO A 24 11.88 -13.57 1.83
N ALA A 25 12.50 -14.54 2.50
CA ALA A 25 11.83 -15.80 2.83
C ALA A 25 10.65 -15.56 3.81
N PRO A 26 9.53 -16.30 3.69
CA PRO A 26 8.42 -16.19 4.64
C PRO A 26 8.87 -16.60 6.05
N SER A 27 8.58 -15.79 7.08
CA SER A 27 8.83 -16.20 8.47
C SER A 27 7.84 -17.30 8.87
N LYS A 28 8.32 -18.32 9.59
CA LYS A 28 7.50 -19.49 9.99
C LYS A 28 6.57 -19.22 11.18
N ASP A 29 6.62 -18.02 11.76
CA ASP A 29 5.96 -17.71 13.04
C ASP A 29 4.68 -16.90 12.89
N GLY A 30 4.14 -16.74 11.67
CA GLY A 30 2.86 -16.05 11.42
C GLY A 30 2.83 -14.55 11.72
N ASN A 31 3.89 -14.00 12.32
CA ASN A 31 4.06 -12.57 12.53
C ASN A 31 4.75 -11.96 11.32
N THR A 32 4.00 -11.59 10.29
CA THR A 32 4.42 -10.50 9.40
C THR A 32 4.40 -9.22 10.24
N PRO A 33 5.53 -8.55 10.48
CA PRO A 33 5.49 -7.22 11.04
C PRO A 33 4.69 -6.38 10.05
N ALA A 34 3.53 -5.87 10.46
CA ALA A 34 2.90 -4.79 9.75
C ALA A 34 3.89 -3.62 9.84
N VAL A 35 4.68 -3.41 8.79
CA VAL A 35 5.49 -2.20 8.66
C VAL A 35 4.50 -1.08 8.35
N ALA A 36 3.84 -0.57 9.39
CA ALA A 36 3.31 0.76 9.36
C ALA A 36 4.53 1.68 9.42
N THR A 37 4.94 2.25 8.29
CA THR A 37 5.77 3.46 8.28
C THR A 37 4.81 4.64 8.39
N PRO A 38 4.50 5.15 9.59
CA PRO A 38 3.53 6.24 9.77
C PRO A 38 3.97 7.55 9.10
N ASP A 39 5.25 7.71 8.75
CA ASP A 39 5.82 8.99 8.30
C ASP A 39 5.90 9.17 6.78
N THR A 40 5.69 8.12 6.00
CA THR A 40 5.65 8.24 4.53
C THR A 40 4.22 8.44 4.10
N LYS A 41 3.86 9.68 3.75
CA LYS A 41 2.62 9.99 3.04
C LYS A 41 2.59 9.14 1.76
N ASN A 42 1.72 8.12 1.74
CA ASN A 42 1.62 7.20 0.61
C ASN A 42 1.21 8.01 -0.64
N PRO A 43 2.06 8.09 -1.69
CA PRO A 43 1.75 8.90 -2.87
C PRO A 43 0.55 8.36 -3.67
N THR A 44 0.13 7.12 -3.43
CA THR A 44 -1.05 6.52 -4.07
C THR A 44 -2.31 6.60 -3.21
N ALA A 45 -2.26 7.23 -2.03
CA ALA A 45 -3.43 7.42 -1.19
C ALA A 45 -4.36 8.52 -1.75
N PRO A 46 -5.69 8.41 -1.56
CA PRO A 46 -6.40 7.35 -0.83
C PRO A 46 -6.59 6.10 -1.70
N VAL A 47 -6.41 4.92 -1.12
CA VAL A 47 -6.59 3.63 -1.82
C VAL A 47 -8.03 3.13 -1.66
N GLU A 48 -8.67 2.76 -2.76
CA GLU A 48 -10.02 2.18 -2.73
C GLU A 48 -10.01 0.75 -2.14
N GLY A 49 -11.02 0.39 -1.37
CA GLY A 49 -11.12 -0.93 -0.74
C GLY A 49 -12.15 -1.01 0.37
N ALA A 50 -12.57 -2.23 0.73
CA ALA A 50 -13.55 -2.43 1.79
C ALA A 50 -13.03 -1.90 3.13
N ASN A 51 -13.73 -0.91 3.68
CA ASN A 51 -13.35 -0.26 4.92
C ASN A 51 -14.02 -0.94 6.12
N SER A 52 -13.24 -1.27 7.14
CA SER A 52 -13.74 -1.87 8.38
C SER A 52 -13.82 -0.87 9.54
N PHE A 53 -13.42 0.39 9.34
CA PHE A 53 -13.56 1.41 10.38
C PHE A 53 -15.02 1.79 10.56
N THR A 54 -15.44 1.88 11.81
CA THR A 54 -16.68 2.57 12.16
C THR A 54 -16.50 4.08 12.00
N GLU A 55 -17.62 4.80 11.91
CA GLU A 55 -17.59 6.27 11.85
C GLU A 55 -16.82 6.89 13.03
N ALA A 56 -16.99 6.35 14.23
CA ALA A 56 -16.27 6.80 15.42
C ALA A 56 -14.76 6.61 15.28
N GLN A 57 -14.31 5.42 14.84
CA GLN A 57 -12.89 5.14 14.62
C GLN A 57 -12.29 6.03 13.52
N ALA A 58 -13.03 6.26 12.44
CA ALA A 58 -12.63 7.16 11.37
C ALA A 58 -12.47 8.60 11.88
N LYS A 59 -13.44 9.08 12.67
CA LYS A 59 -13.40 10.41 13.28
C LYS A 59 -12.22 10.58 14.23
N ASP A 60 -12.00 9.63 15.12
CA ASP A 60 -10.89 9.66 16.08
C ASP A 60 -9.55 9.73 15.35
N ARG A 61 -9.37 8.91 14.31
CA ARG A 61 -8.14 8.90 13.51
C ARG A 61 -7.93 10.21 12.74
N ILE A 62 -9.00 10.80 12.21
CA ILE A 62 -8.94 12.12 11.56
C ILE A 62 -8.55 13.20 12.58
N ALA A 63 -9.09 13.16 13.78
CA ALA A 63 -8.73 14.10 14.85
C ALA A 63 -7.27 13.92 15.30
N GLU A 64 -6.79 12.69 15.45
CA GLU A 64 -5.40 12.35 15.77
C GLU A 64 -4.41 12.83 14.70
N ALA A 65 -4.82 12.85 13.42
CA ALA A 65 -4.04 13.44 12.33
C ALA A 65 -4.01 14.99 12.37
N GLY A 66 -4.61 15.59 13.39
CA GLY A 66 -4.59 17.02 13.66
C GLY A 66 -5.54 17.83 12.77
N TYR A 67 -6.63 17.22 12.33
CA TYR A 67 -7.75 17.93 11.70
C TYR A 67 -8.76 18.33 12.79
N THR A 68 -9.34 19.51 12.66
CA THR A 68 -10.36 20.04 13.58
C THR A 68 -11.68 20.27 12.85
N ASP A 69 -12.75 20.55 13.60
CA ASP A 69 -14.08 20.86 13.04
C ASP A 69 -14.60 19.84 12.01
N VAL A 70 -14.30 18.55 12.27
CA VAL A 70 -14.66 17.44 11.39
C VAL A 70 -16.18 17.28 11.36
N LYS A 71 -16.76 17.38 10.16
CA LYS A 71 -18.19 17.28 9.87
C LYS A 71 -18.45 16.48 8.60
N ASP A 72 -19.70 16.06 8.42
CA ASP A 72 -20.16 15.35 7.23
C ASP A 72 -19.37 14.07 6.95
N LEU A 73 -18.93 13.37 8.00
CA LEU A 73 -18.17 12.12 7.90
C LEU A 73 -19.06 11.01 7.33
N LYS A 74 -18.70 10.48 6.17
CA LYS A 74 -19.45 9.44 5.46
C LYS A 74 -18.52 8.48 4.74
N LEU A 75 -18.88 7.20 4.72
CA LEU A 75 -18.22 6.21 3.87
C LEU A 75 -18.78 6.32 2.45
N ASP A 76 -17.91 6.45 1.44
CA ASP A 76 -18.32 6.45 0.04
C ASP A 76 -18.39 5.03 -0.56
N ASP A 77 -18.78 4.95 -1.83
CA ASP A 77 -18.92 3.70 -2.59
C ASP A 77 -17.59 3.01 -2.89
N LYS A 78 -16.47 3.72 -2.75
CA LYS A 78 -15.10 3.20 -2.90
C LYS A 78 -14.51 2.71 -1.58
N GLY A 79 -15.26 2.82 -0.48
CA GLY A 79 -14.81 2.48 0.87
C GLY A 79 -13.84 3.50 1.45
N ILE A 80 -13.94 4.75 1.04
CA ILE A 80 -13.16 5.87 1.58
C ILE A 80 -14.07 6.70 2.49
N TRP A 81 -13.62 6.92 3.72
CA TRP A 81 -14.26 7.85 4.63
C TRP A 81 -13.97 9.27 4.18
N MET A 82 -15.00 10.01 3.80
CA MET A 82 -14.97 11.40 3.38
C MET A 82 -15.53 12.29 4.48
N ALA A 83 -14.85 13.38 4.80
CA ALA A 83 -15.32 14.41 5.71
C ALA A 83 -14.91 15.81 5.24
N SER A 84 -15.52 16.85 5.81
CA SER A 84 -14.98 18.21 5.76
C SER A 84 -14.41 18.57 7.12
N GLY A 85 -13.32 19.34 7.15
CA GLY A 85 -12.76 19.82 8.40
C GLY A 85 -11.77 20.96 8.16
N MET A 86 -10.99 21.26 9.19
CA MET A 86 -10.02 22.34 9.19
C MET A 86 -8.61 21.76 9.41
N LYS A 87 -7.65 22.25 8.65
CA LYS A 87 -6.21 21.99 8.83
C LYS A 87 -5.47 23.31 8.67
N ASP A 88 -4.66 23.68 9.65
CA ASP A 88 -3.86 24.91 9.64
C ASP A 88 -4.69 26.19 9.33
N GLY A 89 -5.91 26.25 9.88
CA GLY A 89 -6.83 27.37 9.69
C GLY A 89 -7.55 27.41 8.33
N LYS A 90 -7.39 26.39 7.48
CA LYS A 90 -8.04 26.28 6.18
C LYS A 90 -9.07 25.15 6.18
N ALA A 91 -10.22 25.40 5.57
CA ALA A 91 -11.19 24.34 5.29
C ALA A 91 -10.66 23.41 4.21
N VAL A 92 -10.70 22.11 4.48
CA VAL A 92 -10.19 21.05 3.59
C VAL A 92 -11.17 19.89 3.55
N ALA A 93 -11.21 19.19 2.42
CA ALA A 93 -11.88 17.91 2.33
C ALA A 93 -10.90 16.83 2.80
N ILE A 94 -11.37 15.92 3.65
CA ILE A 94 -10.56 14.88 4.28
C ILE A 94 -10.98 13.55 3.69
N ALA A 95 -10.01 12.73 3.28
CA ALA A 95 -10.24 11.36 2.86
C ALA A 95 -9.38 10.41 3.71
N LEU A 96 -10.02 9.38 4.26
CA LEU A 96 -9.41 8.31 5.03
C LEU A 96 -9.69 6.98 4.33
N ASP A 97 -8.65 6.28 3.91
CA ASP A 97 -8.78 4.96 3.26
C ASP A 97 -8.82 3.78 4.24
N TYR A 98 -9.04 2.57 3.71
CA TYR A 98 -9.11 1.34 4.52
C TYR A 98 -7.77 0.96 5.17
N GLN A 99 -6.65 1.50 4.68
CA GLN A 99 -5.31 1.28 5.25
C GLN A 99 -5.01 2.25 6.39
N GLY A 100 -5.88 3.24 6.61
CA GLY A 100 -5.68 4.25 7.62
C GLY A 100 -4.87 5.46 7.17
N ASN A 101 -4.63 5.64 5.86
CA ASN A 101 -3.99 6.84 5.32
C ASN A 101 -5.00 7.99 5.28
N ILE A 102 -4.57 9.18 5.71
CA ILE A 102 -5.40 10.40 5.69
C ILE A 102 -4.79 11.43 4.74
N VAL A 103 -5.61 11.95 3.83
CA VAL A 103 -5.23 13.01 2.90
C VAL A 103 -6.20 14.17 2.95
N ALA A 104 -5.66 15.40 2.84
CA ALA A 104 -6.44 16.61 2.58
C ALA A 104 -6.51 16.84 1.06
N LYS A 105 -7.71 17.12 0.55
CA LYS A 105 -8.00 17.55 -0.82
C LYS A 105 -8.31 19.05 -0.83
#